data_AF-A0A6D2KQL8-F1
#
_entry.id   AF-A0A6D2KQL8-F1
#
_cell.length_a   1.000
_cell.length_b   1.000
_cell.length_c   1.000
_cell.angle_alpha   90.00
_cell.angle_beta   90.00
_cell.angle_gamma   90.00
#
_symmetry.space_group_name_H-M   'P 1'
#
loop_
_entity.id
_entity.type
_entity.pdbx_description
1 polymer ?
#
loop_
_entity_poly.entity_id
_entity_poly.type
_entity_poly.pdbx_seq_one_letter_code
_entity_poly.pdbx_strand_id
1 'polypeptide(L)'
;MAKRLKKVLPSIVSESQAAFVQGRLISDNILVAHELLHALNSSNACSEEFIAIKTDISKAYDRVEWSFLENALRILGFDGKWIHLVMGCVKIVNYQVLINGKPYGDIKSTQGLRQGDPLSPYLFVICTEMLVRMMKKAEQDGKITGLQIARKAPPVSHLLFADDSMFYCKGSEAELNQIGRIIEEYSLASGQRVNYQKSSVCFGKKIPISRREEIKRKLGIEKEGGEGNYLGLPENFGKSKVETMKYLQERMKQRTTGWHSKFLSTGGKEVLRKSVAMALPTYTMMCFKLPKTTYDQITSALAEFWWRSNSKGNGMHWKTWKALCKPKEEGGLDFRDLEAYNLALLGKQMWRMMTRKDTLMARIFRGKYFPKSDPLQASLGSNPSYAWSSINAAQNLLKQGTRYVIGRGNHTRAWKDNWIDTKPARPPLVRQQVPDQYHHLLHDNTKVEELLVNNGREWNTEIVQNLFSREDGEIIERIRPGGGFTEDSFSWDFSRNGEYTVKSAYWLQIQIQNRSCSSQEVLNPSLNPLFQMLWKTEGSPKVQHFL
;
A
#
# COMPACT_ATOMS: atom_id res chain seq x y z
N MET A 1 27.18 -5.90 9.43
CA MET A 1 26.99 -4.44 9.31
C MET A 1 25.56 -4.07 8.93
N ALA A 2 25.06 -4.49 7.76
CA ALA A 2 23.73 -4.16 7.24
C ALA A 2 22.56 -4.41 8.21
N LYS A 3 22.52 -5.56 8.92
CA LYS A 3 21.48 -5.85 9.93
C LYS A 3 21.44 -4.83 11.10
N ARG A 4 22.58 -4.26 11.47
CA ARG A 4 22.65 -3.23 12.53
C ARG A 4 22.15 -1.89 11.99
N LEU A 5 22.61 -1.49 10.80
CA LEU A 5 22.18 -0.25 10.16
C LEU A 5 20.65 -0.23 9.92
N LYS A 6 20.08 -1.35 9.47
CA LYS A 6 18.64 -1.51 9.24
C LYS A 6 17.78 -1.09 10.44
N LYS A 7 18.23 -1.32 11.68
CA LYS A 7 17.48 -0.97 12.90
C LYS A 7 17.44 0.54 13.16
N VAL A 8 18.45 1.27 12.70
CA VAL A 8 18.63 2.71 12.95
C VAL A 8 18.07 3.56 11.82
N LEU A 9 17.97 3.03 10.59
CA LEU A 9 17.45 3.77 9.44
C LEU A 9 16.09 4.48 9.69
N PRO A 10 15.09 3.86 10.33
CA PRO A 10 13.80 4.52 10.55
C PRO A 10 13.88 5.81 11.38
N SER A 11 14.88 5.96 12.25
CA SER A 11 15.03 7.15 13.10
C SER A 11 15.87 8.26 12.46
N ILE A 12 16.68 7.95 11.45
CA ILE A 12 17.58 8.93 10.81
C ILE A 12 17.11 9.37 9.42
N VAL A 13 16.34 8.52 8.73
CA VAL A 13 15.81 8.78 7.38
C VAL A 13 14.41 9.38 7.48
N SER A 14 14.17 10.49 6.81
CA SER A 14 12.87 11.15 6.73
C SER A 14 11.76 10.23 6.22
N GLU A 15 10.55 10.39 6.72
CA GLU A 15 9.35 9.64 6.28
C GLU A 15 9.02 9.78 4.79
N SER A 16 9.46 10.88 4.15
CA SER A 16 9.31 11.14 2.71
C SER A 16 10.15 10.23 1.81
N GLN A 17 11.09 9.47 2.39
CA GLN A 17 11.87 8.44 1.68
C GLN A 17 11.31 7.05 2.03
N ALA A 18 10.59 6.43 1.10
CA ALA A 18 9.91 5.17 1.36
C ALA A 18 10.76 3.92 1.04
N ALA A 19 11.85 4.05 0.27
CA ALA A 19 12.64 2.90 -0.15
C ALA A 19 13.59 2.38 0.94
N PHE A 20 13.76 1.05 0.99
CA PHE A 20 14.72 0.33 1.83
C PHE A 20 14.65 0.56 3.35
N VAL A 21 13.67 1.32 3.85
CA VAL A 21 13.44 1.53 5.29
C VAL A 21 12.39 0.56 5.82
N GLN A 22 12.72 -0.14 6.91
CA GLN A 22 11.84 -1.14 7.49
C GLN A 22 10.48 -0.55 7.91
N GLY A 23 9.40 -1.24 7.52
CA GLY A 23 8.04 -0.85 7.88
C GLY A 23 7.43 0.23 6.99
N ARG A 24 8.16 0.76 5.99
CA ARG A 24 7.63 1.61 4.92
C ARG A 24 7.29 0.74 3.71
N LEU A 25 6.14 0.99 3.09
CA LEU A 25 5.66 0.23 1.94
C LEU A 25 5.72 1.08 0.69
N ILE A 26 6.07 0.46 -0.45
CA ILE A 26 6.03 1.13 -1.75
C ILE A 26 4.62 1.63 -2.09
N SER A 27 3.57 0.92 -1.64
CA SER A 27 2.18 1.34 -1.81
C SER A 27 1.87 2.66 -1.12
N ASP A 28 2.46 2.93 0.05
CA ASP A 28 2.23 4.20 0.77
C ASP A 28 2.71 5.36 -0.11
N ASN A 29 3.90 5.20 -0.72
CA ASN A 29 4.52 6.20 -1.57
C ASN A 29 3.70 6.45 -2.85
N ILE A 30 3.24 5.38 -3.50
CA ILE A 30 2.39 5.46 -4.68
C ILE A 30 1.07 6.17 -4.36
N LEU A 31 0.41 5.80 -3.26
CA LEU A 31 -0.88 6.37 -2.87
C LEU A 31 -0.76 7.85 -2.52
N VAL A 32 0.34 8.26 -1.85
CA VAL A 32 0.63 9.66 -1.57
C VAL A 32 0.89 10.43 -2.86
N ALA A 33 1.77 9.94 -3.74
CA ALA A 33 2.05 10.57 -5.04
C ALA A 33 0.77 10.79 -5.85
N HIS A 34 -0.09 9.76 -5.91
CA HIS A 34 -1.35 9.82 -6.63
C HIS A 34 -2.33 10.85 -6.02
N GLU A 35 -2.41 10.99 -4.70
CA GLU A 35 -3.22 12.04 -4.06
C GLU A 35 -2.71 13.45 -4.36
N LEU A 36 -1.39 13.65 -4.36
CA LEU A 36 -0.75 14.94 -4.66
C LEU A 36 -0.98 15.32 -6.13
N LEU A 37 -0.80 14.39 -7.07
CA LEU A 37 -1.07 14.60 -8.49
C LEU A 37 -2.57 14.82 -8.79
N HIS A 38 -3.46 14.11 -8.08
CA HIS A 38 -4.90 14.38 -8.16
C HIS A 38 -5.22 15.80 -7.70
N ALA A 39 -4.56 16.30 -6.66
CA ALA A 39 -4.79 17.66 -6.16
C ALA A 39 -4.39 18.74 -7.18
N LEU A 40 -3.32 18.54 -7.97
CA LEU A 40 -2.95 19.43 -9.08
C LEU A 40 -4.07 19.58 -10.13
N ASN A 41 -4.93 18.58 -10.26
CA ASN A 41 -6.01 18.58 -11.24
C ASN A 41 -7.39 19.01 -10.68
N SER A 42 -7.57 18.90 -9.36
CA SER A 42 -8.89 18.97 -8.72
C SER A 42 -9.05 20.07 -7.68
N SER A 43 -7.96 20.51 -7.03
CA SER A 43 -8.00 21.57 -6.03
C SER A 43 -7.75 22.92 -6.67
N ASN A 44 -8.61 23.91 -6.44
CA ASN A 44 -8.44 25.25 -7.00
C ASN A 44 -7.06 25.83 -6.66
N ALA A 45 -6.71 25.88 -5.36
CA ALA A 45 -5.44 26.43 -4.89
C ALA A 45 -4.21 25.69 -5.46
N CYS A 46 -4.26 24.35 -5.53
CA CYS A 46 -3.11 23.59 -6.07
C CYS A 46 -3.01 23.70 -7.59
N SER A 47 -4.15 23.72 -8.28
CA SER A 47 -4.21 23.70 -9.74
C SER A 47 -3.72 24.99 -10.41
N GLU A 48 -3.68 26.10 -9.69
CA GLU A 48 -3.31 27.43 -10.20
C GLU A 48 -1.83 27.72 -10.01
N GLU A 49 -1.24 27.25 -8.92
CA GLU A 49 0.11 27.67 -8.53
C GLU A 49 1.13 26.54 -8.49
N PHE A 50 0.73 25.28 -8.28
CA PHE A 50 1.68 24.21 -7.98
C PHE A 50 2.07 23.37 -9.20
N ILE A 51 3.28 22.82 -9.13
CA ILE A 51 3.82 21.86 -10.08
C ILE A 51 4.41 20.66 -9.33
N ALA A 52 4.57 19.53 -10.02
CA ALA A 52 5.35 18.40 -9.56
C ALA A 52 6.48 18.11 -10.53
N ILE A 53 7.71 18.08 -10.04
CA ILE A 53 8.92 17.80 -10.80
C ILE A 53 9.35 16.38 -10.47
N LYS A 54 9.25 15.49 -11.44
CA LYS A 54 9.75 14.12 -11.32
C LYS A 54 11.16 14.06 -11.89
N THR A 55 12.09 13.64 -11.06
CA THR A 55 13.50 13.50 -11.41
C THR A 55 13.94 12.04 -11.35
N ASP A 56 14.76 11.65 -12.33
CA ASP A 56 15.43 10.35 -12.40
C ASP A 56 16.93 10.56 -12.18
N ILE A 57 17.56 9.79 -11.29
CA ILE A 57 19.01 9.91 -11.03
C ILE A 57 19.77 8.98 -11.98
N SER A 58 20.61 9.56 -12.84
CA SER A 58 21.43 8.78 -13.76
C SER A 58 22.51 7.99 -13.02
N LYS A 59 22.52 6.65 -13.21
CA LYS A 59 23.52 5.73 -12.62
C LYS A 59 23.67 5.93 -11.11
N ALA A 60 22.54 5.88 -10.41
CA ALA A 60 22.40 6.36 -9.05
C ALA A 60 23.39 5.73 -8.04
N TYR A 61 23.69 4.43 -8.18
CA TYR A 61 24.68 3.75 -7.35
C TYR A 61 26.11 4.07 -7.78
N ASP A 62 26.39 4.11 -9.08
CA ASP A 62 27.77 4.14 -9.62
C ASP A 62 28.46 5.50 -9.45
N ARG A 63 27.68 6.56 -9.18
CA ARG A 63 28.16 7.95 -9.13
C ARG A 63 28.32 8.53 -7.73
N VAL A 64 28.09 7.73 -6.70
CA VAL A 64 28.17 8.23 -5.32
C VAL A 64 29.61 8.54 -4.95
N GLU A 65 29.91 9.81 -4.69
CA GLU A 65 31.23 10.23 -4.19
C GLU A 65 31.48 9.68 -2.78
N TRP A 66 32.62 9.01 -2.60
CA TRP A 66 32.93 8.34 -1.33
C TRP A 66 33.19 9.33 -0.20
N SER A 67 33.81 10.47 -0.50
CA SER A 67 34.03 11.55 0.47
C SER A 67 32.70 12.13 0.97
N PHE A 68 31.73 12.28 0.07
CA PHE A 68 30.38 12.72 0.39
C PHE A 68 29.66 11.73 1.31
N LEU A 69 29.68 10.43 0.99
CA LEU A 69 29.09 9.40 1.85
C LEU A 69 29.73 9.39 3.24
N GLU A 70 31.06 9.47 3.31
CA GLU A 70 31.79 9.51 4.58
C GLU A 70 31.37 10.71 5.43
N ASN A 71 31.26 11.89 4.81
CA ASN A 71 30.79 13.11 5.48
C ASN A 71 29.32 13.03 5.90
N ALA A 72 28.44 12.46 5.07
CA ALA A 72 27.04 12.26 5.41
C ALA A 72 26.88 11.38 6.66
N LEU A 73 27.68 10.30 6.78
CA LEU A 73 27.70 9.47 7.98
C LEU A 73 28.19 10.25 9.21
N ARG A 74 29.22 11.09 9.07
CA ARG A 74 29.71 11.95 10.18
C ARG A 74 28.64 12.94 10.63
N ILE A 75 27.97 13.62 9.70
CA ILE A 75 26.90 14.59 9.98
C ILE A 75 25.72 13.93 10.69
N LEU A 76 25.39 12.68 10.33
CA LEU A 76 24.35 11.89 10.99
C LEU A 76 24.77 11.32 12.36
N GLY A 77 26.00 11.58 12.82
CA GLY A 77 26.48 11.21 14.15
C GLY A 77 26.93 9.75 14.27
N PHE A 78 27.29 9.09 13.16
CA PHE A 78 27.86 7.74 13.25
C PHE A 78 29.25 7.76 13.88
N ASP A 79 29.54 6.76 14.72
CA ASP A 79 30.84 6.60 15.37
C ASP A 79 31.97 6.43 14.36
N GLY A 80 33.13 7.05 14.63
CA GLY A 80 34.28 7.05 13.71
C GLY A 80 34.80 5.65 13.38
N LYS A 81 34.78 4.70 14.32
CA LYS A 81 35.18 3.31 14.07
C LYS A 81 34.18 2.62 13.14
N TRP A 82 32.89 2.87 13.34
CA TRP A 82 31.85 2.35 12.45
C TRP A 82 31.99 2.89 11.03
N ILE A 83 32.22 4.19 10.88
CA ILE A 83 32.45 4.83 9.57
C ILE A 83 33.66 4.21 8.89
N HIS A 84 34.77 4.03 9.61
CA HIS A 84 35.97 3.40 9.06
C HIS A 84 35.68 1.99 8.51
N LEU A 85 34.93 1.17 9.26
CA LEU A 85 34.54 -0.17 8.80
C LEU A 85 33.62 -0.12 7.58
N VAL A 86 32.63 0.77 7.55
CA VAL A 86 31.74 0.97 6.39
C VAL A 86 32.54 1.38 5.17
N MET A 87 33.40 2.40 5.31
CA MET A 87 34.22 2.90 4.20
C MET A 87 35.26 1.87 3.74
N GLY A 88 35.73 0.98 4.62
CA GLY A 88 36.51 -0.18 4.22
C GLY A 88 35.75 -1.09 3.24
N CYS A 89 34.48 -1.40 3.52
CA CYS A 89 33.65 -2.19 2.59
C CYS A 89 33.40 -1.46 1.25
N VAL A 90 33.27 -0.14 1.27
CA VAL A 90 32.97 0.67 0.08
C VAL A 90 34.21 0.88 -0.81
N LYS A 91 35.38 1.17 -0.20
CA LYS A 91 36.61 1.54 -0.91
C LYS A 91 37.38 0.34 -1.46
N ILE A 92 37.21 -0.86 -0.90
CA ILE A 92 37.89 -2.09 -1.32
C ILE A 92 37.08 -2.77 -2.43
N VAL A 93 36.96 -2.11 -3.59
CA VAL A 93 36.27 -2.69 -4.75
C VAL A 93 37.13 -2.56 -6.00
N ASN A 94 37.48 -3.72 -6.55
CA ASN A 94 38.11 -3.86 -7.86
C ASN A 94 37.13 -4.54 -8.81
N TYR A 95 36.99 -3.99 -10.01
CA TYR A 95 36.15 -4.53 -11.06
C TYR A 95 37.02 -5.17 -12.15
N GLN A 96 36.54 -6.28 -12.70
CA GLN A 96 37.14 -6.93 -13.86
C GLN A 96 36.06 -7.11 -14.91
N VAL A 97 36.44 -6.97 -16.19
CA VAL A 97 35.53 -7.16 -17.32
C VAL A 97 35.66 -8.59 -17.81
N LEU A 98 34.53 -9.29 -17.96
CA LEU A 98 34.54 -10.62 -18.57
C LEU A 98 34.63 -10.48 -20.09
N ILE A 99 35.75 -10.89 -20.68
CA ILE A 99 35.92 -11.01 -22.13
C ILE A 99 36.00 -12.50 -22.45
N ASN A 100 35.05 -13.00 -23.25
CA ASN A 100 34.93 -14.42 -23.59
C ASN A 100 34.88 -15.35 -22.35
N GLY A 101 34.20 -14.90 -21.29
CA GLY A 101 34.03 -15.68 -20.05
C GLY A 101 35.24 -15.71 -19.12
N LYS A 102 36.35 -15.06 -19.48
CA LYS A 102 37.53 -14.91 -18.61
C LYS A 102 37.60 -13.47 -18.06
N PRO A 103 37.98 -13.29 -16.79
CA PRO A 103 38.15 -11.94 -16.22
C PRO A 103 39.41 -11.28 -16.79
N TYR A 104 39.27 -10.05 -17.25
CA TYR A 104 40.36 -9.23 -17.76
C TYR A 104 40.34 -7.83 -17.14
N GLY A 105 41.54 -7.27 -16.96
CA GLY A 105 41.76 -5.95 -16.38
C GLY A 105 41.69 -5.92 -14.85
N ASP A 106 42.06 -4.77 -14.30
CA ASP A 106 41.87 -4.40 -12.90
C ASP A 106 41.43 -2.93 -12.85
N ILE A 107 40.12 -2.72 -12.74
CA ILE A 107 39.51 -1.40 -12.68
C ILE A 107 39.27 -1.06 -11.21
N LYS A 108 40.11 -0.18 -10.67
CA LYS A 108 39.91 0.35 -9.32
C LYS A 108 38.84 1.43 -9.36
N SER A 109 37.75 1.23 -8.61
CA SER A 109 36.76 2.28 -8.45
C SER A 109 37.29 3.41 -7.59
N THR A 110 36.90 4.64 -7.90
CA THR A 110 37.14 5.81 -7.03
C THR A 110 35.85 6.39 -6.45
N GLN A 111 34.71 5.92 -6.95
CA GLN A 111 33.36 6.33 -6.58
C GLN A 111 32.39 5.15 -6.74
N GLY A 112 31.17 5.34 -6.26
CA GLY A 112 30.05 4.43 -6.43
C GLY A 112 29.86 3.39 -5.33
N LEU A 113 28.70 2.76 -5.35
CA LEU A 113 28.26 1.73 -4.41
C LEU A 113 28.02 0.41 -5.15
N ARG A 114 28.43 -0.71 -4.55
CA ARG A 114 28.32 -2.02 -5.20
C ARG A 114 26.86 -2.48 -5.29
N GLN A 115 26.37 -2.70 -6.52
CA GLN A 115 25.07 -3.32 -6.73
C GLN A 115 25.11 -4.80 -6.29
N GLY A 116 24.07 -5.24 -5.58
CA GLY A 116 23.99 -6.58 -5.00
C GLY A 116 24.63 -6.72 -3.61
N ASP A 117 25.37 -5.71 -3.12
CA ASP A 117 25.80 -5.67 -1.72
C ASP A 117 24.61 -5.32 -0.80
N PRO A 118 24.31 -6.12 0.24
CA PRO A 118 23.28 -5.81 1.22
C PRO A 118 23.41 -4.47 1.94
N LEU A 119 24.59 -3.85 1.98
CA LEU A 119 24.83 -2.56 2.64
C LEU A 119 24.52 -1.37 1.72
N SER A 120 24.83 -1.49 0.42
CA SER A 120 24.71 -0.40 -0.55
C SER A 120 23.35 0.29 -0.58
N PRO A 121 22.19 -0.40 -0.57
CA PRO A 121 20.90 0.28 -0.58
C PRO A 121 20.67 1.21 0.62
N TYR A 122 21.23 0.85 1.79
CA TYR A 122 21.11 1.65 2.99
C TYR A 122 22.01 2.88 2.96
N LEU A 123 23.23 2.73 2.44
CA LEU A 123 24.16 3.84 2.24
C LEU A 123 23.64 4.82 1.19
N PHE A 124 23.03 4.30 0.12
CA PHE A 124 22.39 5.11 -0.91
C PHE A 124 21.30 6.01 -0.31
N VAL A 125 20.40 5.43 0.50
CA VAL A 125 19.34 6.19 1.18
C VAL A 125 19.90 7.25 2.14
N ILE A 126 21.02 6.96 2.79
CA ILE A 126 21.71 7.95 3.65
C ILE A 126 22.26 9.13 2.84
N CYS A 127 22.83 8.88 1.66
CA CYS A 127 23.24 9.96 0.76
C CYS A 127 22.03 10.82 0.36
N THR A 128 20.95 10.18 -0.08
CA THR A 128 19.72 10.88 -0.48
C THR A 128 19.06 11.63 0.68
N GLU A 129 19.24 11.19 1.93
CA GLU A 129 18.75 11.91 3.12
C GLU A 129 19.36 13.32 3.23
N MET A 130 20.56 13.57 2.68
CA MET A 130 21.13 14.92 2.66
C MET A 130 20.32 15.86 1.75
N LEU A 131 19.88 15.39 0.58
CA LEU A 131 18.98 16.13 -0.32
C LEU A 131 17.65 16.45 0.36
N VAL A 132 17.07 15.45 1.02
CA VAL A 132 15.85 15.59 1.83
C VAL A 132 16.01 16.68 2.90
N ARG A 133 17.15 16.72 3.60
CA ARG A 133 17.43 17.75 4.62
C ARG A 133 17.58 19.14 4.02
N MET A 134 18.19 19.28 2.85
CA MET A 134 18.25 20.55 2.12
C MET A 134 16.85 21.04 1.73
N MET A 135 15.99 20.15 1.23
CA MET A 135 14.60 20.46 0.91
C MET A 135 13.80 20.89 2.15
N LYS A 136 13.92 20.14 3.26
CA LYS A 136 13.26 20.50 4.52
C LYS A 136 13.72 21.84 5.06
N LYS A 137 15.02 22.14 4.97
CA LYS A 137 15.55 23.45 5.39
C LYS A 137 14.97 24.57 4.54
N ALA A 138 14.89 24.39 3.22
CA ALA A 138 14.28 25.38 2.33
C ALA A 138 12.78 25.58 2.62
N GLU A 139 12.06 24.52 2.99
CA GLU A 139 10.65 24.60 3.43
C GLU A 139 10.51 25.34 4.77
N GLN A 140 11.38 25.05 5.76
CA GLN A 140 11.42 25.75 7.05
C GLN A 140 11.77 27.23 6.92
N ASP A 141 12.68 27.56 6.00
CA ASP A 141 13.07 28.94 5.68
C ASP A 141 12.01 29.69 4.85
N GLY A 142 10.90 29.04 4.47
CA GLY A 142 9.86 29.62 3.61
C GLY A 142 10.28 29.86 2.16
N LYS A 143 11.38 29.24 1.70
CA LYS A 143 11.91 29.37 0.32
C LYS A 143 11.25 28.39 -0.65
N ILE A 144 10.63 27.33 -0.16
CA ILE A 144 9.85 26.37 -0.93
C ILE A 144 8.53 26.14 -0.20
N THR A 145 7.42 26.17 -0.94
CA THR A 145 6.11 25.86 -0.39
C THR A 145 5.74 24.42 -0.73
N GLY A 146 5.60 23.56 0.27
CA GLY A 146 5.11 22.19 0.05
C GLY A 146 3.65 22.16 -0.41
N LEU A 147 3.30 21.18 -1.25
CA LEU A 147 1.93 21.02 -1.75
C LEU A 147 1.02 20.48 -0.63
N GLN A 148 0.01 21.26 -0.26
CA GLN A 148 -0.95 20.91 0.78
C GLN A 148 -2.33 20.62 0.18
N ILE A 149 -2.78 19.36 0.24
CA ILE A 149 -4.04 18.95 -0.41
C ILE A 149 -5.32 19.26 0.37
N ALA A 150 -5.18 19.54 1.67
CA ALA A 150 -6.28 19.91 2.57
C ALA A 150 -5.72 20.62 3.81
N ARG A 151 -6.50 21.49 4.45
CA ARG A 151 -6.06 22.29 5.61
C ARG A 151 -5.49 21.46 6.77
N LYS A 152 -6.00 20.23 6.97
CA LYS A 152 -5.56 19.29 8.02
C LYS A 152 -4.53 18.26 7.54
N ALA A 153 -4.20 18.24 6.25
CA ALA A 153 -3.15 17.39 5.70
C ALA A 153 -1.80 18.11 5.83
N PRO A 154 -0.69 17.39 6.06
CA PRO A 154 0.64 18.00 6.04
C PRO A 154 1.00 18.46 4.62
N PRO A 155 1.74 19.58 4.47
CA PRO A 155 2.34 19.92 3.19
C PRO A 155 3.40 18.87 2.81
N VAL A 156 3.57 18.63 1.51
CA VAL A 156 4.60 17.73 0.98
C VAL A 156 5.39 18.48 -0.07
N SER A 157 6.67 18.75 0.20
CA SER A 157 7.62 19.35 -0.74
C SER A 157 8.41 18.31 -1.56
N HIS A 158 8.51 17.08 -1.06
CA HIS A 158 9.28 16.02 -1.71
C HIS A 158 8.81 14.62 -1.30
N LEU A 159 8.93 13.67 -2.23
CA LEU A 159 8.61 12.27 -2.05
C LEU A 159 9.61 11.42 -2.85
N LEU A 160 10.29 10.49 -2.19
CA LEU A 160 11.39 9.73 -2.77
C LEU A 160 11.19 8.23 -2.57
N PHE A 161 11.56 7.47 -3.60
CA PHE A 161 11.69 6.04 -3.55
C PHE A 161 12.96 5.63 -4.27
N ALA A 162 14.04 5.45 -3.49
CA ALA A 162 15.37 5.22 -4.03
C ALA A 162 15.78 6.36 -4.98
N ASP A 163 16.03 6.05 -6.25
CA ASP A 163 16.43 6.98 -7.31
C ASP A 163 15.26 7.77 -7.94
N ASP A 164 14.04 7.24 -7.86
CA ASP A 164 12.82 7.94 -8.27
C ASP A 164 12.47 9.03 -7.25
N SER A 165 12.52 10.29 -7.66
CA SER A 165 12.24 11.45 -6.82
C SER A 165 11.14 12.34 -7.41
N MET A 166 10.25 12.82 -6.55
CA MET A 166 9.22 13.80 -6.88
C MET A 166 9.37 15.01 -5.96
N PHE A 167 9.48 16.19 -6.54
CA PHE A 167 9.50 17.47 -5.82
C PHE A 167 8.22 18.24 -6.14
N TYR A 168 7.70 18.95 -5.14
CA TYR A 168 6.49 19.74 -5.24
C TYR A 168 6.76 21.15 -4.75
N CYS A 169 6.36 22.14 -5.54
CA CYS A 169 6.55 23.55 -5.22
C CYS A 169 5.54 24.39 -6.00
N LYS A 170 5.52 25.70 -5.72
CA LYS A 170 4.87 26.65 -6.62
C LYS A 170 5.69 26.81 -7.89
N GLY A 171 5.01 27.06 -9.01
CA GLY A 171 5.62 27.45 -10.28
C GLY A 171 6.13 28.89 -10.30
N SER A 172 6.35 29.52 -9.14
CA SER A 172 6.93 30.85 -9.03
C SER A 172 8.42 30.81 -9.36
N GLU A 173 8.95 31.93 -9.86
CA GLU A 173 10.37 31.97 -10.25
C GLU A 173 11.34 31.75 -9.08
N ALA A 174 10.98 32.25 -7.89
CA ALA A 174 11.79 32.12 -6.69
C ALA A 174 11.91 30.65 -6.25
N GLU A 175 10.81 29.91 -6.22
CA GLU A 175 10.82 28.49 -5.80
C GLU A 175 11.51 27.60 -6.83
N LEU A 176 11.33 27.88 -8.14
CA LEU A 176 12.02 27.17 -9.21
C LEU A 176 13.54 27.34 -9.13
N ASN A 177 14.01 28.57 -8.91
CA ASN A 177 15.43 28.86 -8.70
C ASN A 177 15.97 28.14 -7.47
N GLN A 178 15.20 28.12 -6.38
CA GLN A 178 15.61 27.44 -5.15
C GLN A 178 15.73 25.92 -5.33
N ILE A 179 14.78 25.28 -6.02
CA ILE A 179 14.86 23.85 -6.33
C ILE A 179 16.06 23.54 -7.23
N GLY A 180 16.23 24.31 -8.31
CA GLY A 180 17.36 24.15 -9.22
C GLY A 180 18.69 24.21 -8.47
N ARG A 181 18.84 25.21 -7.60
CA ARG A 181 20.02 25.38 -6.75
C ARG A 181 20.25 24.19 -5.81
N ILE A 182 19.22 23.70 -5.12
CA ILE A 182 19.35 22.55 -4.21
C ILE A 182 19.80 21.30 -4.98
N ILE A 183 19.18 21.04 -6.14
CA ILE A 183 19.51 19.89 -6.98
C ILE A 183 20.95 20.01 -7.49
N GLU A 184 21.39 21.20 -7.92
CA GLU A 184 22.74 21.44 -8.39
C GLU A 184 23.79 21.28 -7.28
N GLU A 185 23.60 21.94 -6.13
CA GLU A 185 24.47 21.82 -4.97
C GLU A 185 24.60 20.36 -4.51
N TYR A 186 23.49 19.62 -4.44
CA TYR A 186 23.50 18.20 -4.12
C TYR A 186 24.21 17.37 -5.18
N SER A 187 23.98 17.66 -6.47
CA SER A 187 24.61 16.93 -7.57
C SER A 187 26.13 17.12 -7.59
N LEU A 188 26.61 18.34 -7.35
CA LEU A 188 28.02 18.67 -7.25
C LEU A 188 28.68 17.99 -6.05
N ALA A 189 28.00 17.97 -4.89
CA ALA A 189 28.54 17.38 -3.68
C ALA A 189 28.54 15.84 -3.70
N SER A 190 27.46 15.23 -4.18
CA SER A 190 27.25 13.77 -4.13
C SER A 190 27.79 13.00 -5.33
N GLY A 191 28.10 13.69 -6.43
CA GLY A 191 28.42 13.10 -7.74
C GLY A 191 27.19 12.59 -8.52
N GLN A 192 26.03 12.49 -7.87
CA GLN A 192 24.79 12.10 -8.53
C GLN A 192 24.35 13.18 -9.52
N ARG A 193 23.76 12.78 -10.65
CA ARG A 193 23.24 13.73 -11.66
C ARG A 193 21.84 13.38 -12.07
N VAL A 194 21.00 14.39 -12.19
CA VAL A 194 19.64 14.26 -12.73
C VAL A 194 19.71 13.90 -14.22
N ASN A 195 18.87 12.97 -14.63
CA ASN A 195 18.60 12.65 -16.02
C ASN A 195 17.45 13.51 -16.54
N TYR A 196 17.77 14.67 -17.11
CA TYR A 196 16.74 15.59 -17.63
C TYR A 196 15.88 14.98 -18.75
N GLN A 197 16.42 14.04 -19.53
CA GLN A 197 15.67 13.37 -20.61
C GLN A 197 14.61 12.38 -20.08
N LYS A 198 14.86 11.78 -18.92
CA LYS A 198 13.92 10.87 -18.25
C LYS A 198 13.04 11.56 -17.22
N SER A 199 13.43 12.75 -16.80
CA SER A 199 12.67 13.61 -15.89
C SER A 199 11.43 14.17 -16.59
N SER A 200 10.42 14.56 -15.83
CA SER A 200 9.18 15.14 -16.37
C SER A 200 8.54 16.11 -15.38
N VAL A 201 7.78 17.08 -15.87
CA VAL A 201 7.06 18.06 -15.04
C VAL A 201 5.56 17.92 -15.23
N CYS A 202 4.82 17.76 -14.13
CA CYS A 202 3.37 17.81 -14.11
C CYS A 202 2.91 19.20 -13.63
N PHE A 203 1.98 19.81 -14.35
CA PHE A 203 1.47 21.13 -14.04
C PHE A 203 0.10 21.08 -13.40
N GLY A 204 -0.19 22.03 -12.51
CA GLY A 204 -1.55 22.35 -12.12
C GLY A 204 -2.44 22.63 -13.33
N LYS A 205 -3.67 22.10 -13.31
CA LYS A 205 -4.57 22.14 -14.47
C LYS A 205 -4.85 23.57 -14.98
N LYS A 206 -4.84 24.57 -14.10
CA LYS A 206 -5.14 25.97 -14.41
C LYS A 206 -3.89 26.81 -14.75
N ILE A 207 -2.69 26.24 -14.69
CA ILE A 207 -1.47 26.94 -15.13
C ILE A 207 -1.52 27.13 -16.66
N PRO A 208 -1.41 28.38 -17.18
CA PRO A 208 -1.45 28.67 -18.61
C PRO A 208 -0.29 28.02 -19.37
N ILE A 209 -0.53 27.62 -20.63
CA ILE A 209 0.46 26.97 -21.50
C ILE A 209 1.73 27.81 -21.65
N SER A 210 1.60 29.13 -21.81
CA SER A 210 2.74 30.06 -21.89
C SER A 210 3.67 29.95 -20.67
N ARG A 211 3.09 29.85 -19.47
CA ARG A 211 3.84 29.67 -18.23
C ARG A 211 4.46 28.27 -18.14
N ARG A 212 3.79 27.23 -18.64
CA ARG A 212 4.35 25.87 -18.67
C ARG A 212 5.62 25.81 -19.49
N GLU A 213 5.61 26.38 -20.70
CA GLU A 213 6.77 26.42 -21.58
C GLU A 213 7.94 27.21 -20.98
N GLU A 214 7.65 28.30 -20.27
CA GLU A 214 8.67 29.05 -19.53
C GLU A 214 9.31 28.19 -18.42
N ILE A 215 8.48 27.48 -17.63
CA ILE A 215 8.96 26.60 -16.56
C ILE A 215 9.79 25.45 -17.13
N LYS A 216 9.36 24.82 -18.23
CA LYS A 216 10.09 23.74 -18.91
C LYS A 216 11.48 24.19 -19.33
N ARG A 217 11.57 25.36 -19.99
CA ARG A 217 12.85 25.96 -20.41
C ARG A 217 13.77 26.25 -19.22
N LYS A 218 13.20 26.77 -18.13
CA LYS A 218 13.96 27.11 -16.92
C LYS A 218 14.49 25.88 -16.18
N LEU A 219 13.71 24.79 -16.13
CA LEU A 219 14.12 23.53 -15.51
C LEU A 219 14.98 22.65 -16.43
N GLY A 220 15.00 22.93 -17.74
CA GLY A 220 15.64 22.06 -18.75
C GLY A 220 14.94 20.71 -18.92
N ILE A 221 13.64 20.63 -18.59
CA ILE A 221 12.84 19.40 -18.69
C ILE A 221 11.75 19.61 -19.75
N GLU A 222 11.92 18.96 -20.89
CA GLU A 222 10.99 19.08 -22.02
C GLU A 222 9.74 18.20 -21.88
N LYS A 223 9.82 17.13 -21.10
CA LYS A 223 8.74 16.15 -21.00
C LYS A 223 7.67 16.63 -20.02
N GLU A 224 6.45 16.82 -20.51
CA GLU A 224 5.28 16.96 -19.64
C GLU A 224 4.91 15.60 -19.05
N GLY A 225 4.63 15.57 -17.75
CA GLY A 225 4.20 14.38 -17.00
C GLY A 225 2.67 14.27 -16.91
N GLY A 226 2.20 13.26 -16.16
CA GLY A 226 0.77 13.06 -15.89
C GLY A 226 0.09 11.99 -16.74
N GLU A 227 0.75 11.49 -17.78
CA GLU A 227 0.33 10.32 -18.58
C GLU A 227 1.30 9.13 -18.43
N GLY A 228 2.30 9.27 -17.55
CA GLY A 228 3.35 8.29 -17.32
C GLY A 228 3.04 7.25 -16.25
N ASN A 229 4.08 6.50 -15.89
CA ASN A 229 4.06 5.58 -14.76
C ASN A 229 4.99 6.06 -13.65
N TYR A 230 4.53 6.00 -12.41
CA TYR A 230 5.33 6.16 -11.20
C TYR A 230 5.42 4.84 -10.47
N LEU A 231 6.66 4.36 -10.24
CA LEU A 231 6.91 3.07 -9.61
C LEU A 231 6.16 1.91 -10.29
N GLY A 232 6.03 1.97 -11.62
CA GLY A 232 5.37 0.94 -12.41
C GLY A 232 3.84 0.95 -12.40
N LEU A 233 3.20 1.95 -11.77
CA LEU A 233 1.75 2.17 -11.82
C LEU A 233 1.41 3.52 -12.48
N PRO A 234 0.22 3.68 -13.07
CA PRO A 234 -0.21 4.92 -13.69
C PRO A 234 -0.18 6.12 -12.73
N GLU A 235 0.37 7.24 -13.18
CA GLU A 235 0.47 8.50 -12.40
C GLU A 235 -0.87 9.19 -12.20
N ASN A 236 -1.72 9.14 -13.24
CA ASN A 236 -3.03 9.75 -13.23
C ASN A 236 -4.03 8.82 -13.91
N PHE A 237 -5.28 8.90 -13.47
CA PHE A 237 -6.39 8.20 -14.09
C PHE A 237 -7.21 9.21 -14.86
N GLY A 238 -7.15 9.09 -16.19
CA GLY A 238 -8.00 9.85 -17.09
C GLY A 238 -9.46 9.41 -17.01
N LYS A 239 -10.25 9.77 -18.03
CA LYS A 239 -11.69 9.44 -18.08
C LYS A 239 -11.94 7.92 -18.11
N SER A 240 -11.09 7.15 -18.78
CA SER A 240 -11.24 5.70 -18.94
C SER A 240 -10.24 4.89 -18.09
N LYS A 241 -10.71 4.38 -16.95
CA LYS A 241 -9.93 3.48 -16.07
C LYS A 241 -9.56 2.16 -16.75
N VAL A 242 -10.42 1.69 -17.65
CA VAL A 242 -10.21 0.44 -18.41
C VAL A 242 -9.02 0.61 -19.35
N GLU A 243 -8.95 1.75 -20.03
CA GLU A 243 -7.85 2.08 -20.95
C GLU A 243 -6.52 2.22 -20.20
N THR A 244 -6.52 2.96 -19.09
CA THR A 244 -5.34 3.09 -18.22
C THR A 244 -4.82 1.73 -17.71
N MET A 245 -5.69 0.72 -17.59
CA MET A 245 -5.35 -0.61 -17.10
C MET A 245 -5.11 -1.65 -18.19
N LYS A 246 -5.22 -1.27 -19.48
CA LYS A 246 -5.06 -2.18 -20.62
C LYS A 246 -3.69 -2.88 -20.65
N TYR A 247 -2.64 -2.18 -20.18
CA TYR A 247 -1.29 -2.73 -20.07
C TYR A 247 -1.21 -4.02 -19.23
N LEU A 248 -2.09 -4.18 -18.23
CA LEU A 248 -2.14 -5.39 -17.40
C LEU A 248 -2.60 -6.59 -18.22
N GLN A 249 -3.63 -6.39 -19.03
CA GLN A 249 -4.15 -7.43 -19.91
C GLN A 249 -3.09 -7.84 -20.95
N GLU A 250 -2.45 -6.86 -21.59
CA GLU A 250 -1.44 -7.10 -22.62
C GLU A 250 -0.24 -7.87 -22.06
N ARG A 251 0.30 -7.44 -20.92
CA ARG A 251 1.39 -8.15 -20.25
C ARG A 251 0.99 -9.53 -19.75
N MET A 252 -0.25 -9.70 -19.28
CA MET A 252 -0.76 -11.02 -18.89
C MET A 252 -0.83 -11.95 -20.09
N LYS A 253 -1.40 -11.50 -21.21
CA LYS A 253 -1.47 -12.27 -22.46
C LYS A 253 -0.09 -12.62 -22.99
N GLN A 254 0.84 -11.67 -23.03
CA GLN A 254 2.22 -11.90 -23.49
C GLN A 254 2.94 -12.97 -22.65
N ARG A 255 2.73 -12.97 -21.34
CA ARG A 255 3.29 -13.99 -20.45
C ARG A 255 2.64 -15.35 -20.67
N THR A 256 1.31 -15.40 -20.72
CA THR A 256 0.62 -16.68 -20.89
C THR A 256 0.97 -17.29 -22.23
N THR A 257 0.94 -16.55 -23.34
CA THR A 257 1.36 -17.05 -24.66
C THR A 257 2.82 -17.52 -24.67
N GLY A 258 3.72 -16.77 -24.05
CA GLY A 258 5.13 -17.16 -23.91
C GLY A 258 5.38 -18.45 -23.11
N TRP A 259 4.43 -18.87 -22.26
CA TRP A 259 4.51 -20.15 -21.55
C TRP A 259 3.92 -21.31 -22.33
N HIS A 260 3.05 -21.06 -23.31
CA HIS A 260 2.48 -22.14 -24.13
C HIS A 260 3.53 -22.86 -24.98
N SER A 261 4.64 -22.19 -25.32
CA SER A 261 5.75 -22.80 -26.05
C SER A 261 6.57 -23.79 -25.21
N LYS A 262 6.32 -23.88 -23.90
CA LYS A 262 7.00 -24.79 -22.98
C LYS A 262 6.00 -25.89 -22.61
N PHE A 263 6.29 -27.15 -22.93
CA PHE A 263 5.42 -28.30 -22.64
C PHE A 263 5.25 -28.51 -21.12
N LEU A 264 4.34 -27.75 -20.51
CA LEU A 264 4.15 -27.70 -19.06
C LEU A 264 3.10 -28.71 -18.59
N SER A 265 3.41 -29.43 -17.51
CA SER A 265 2.42 -30.26 -16.80
C SER A 265 1.37 -29.38 -16.10
N THR A 266 0.22 -29.96 -15.75
CA THR A 266 -0.87 -29.27 -15.02
C THR A 266 -0.38 -28.66 -13.71
N GLY A 267 0.44 -29.40 -12.94
CA GLY A 267 1.07 -28.86 -11.73
C GLY A 267 2.04 -27.71 -12.01
N GLY A 268 2.83 -27.79 -13.10
CA GLY A 268 3.71 -26.69 -13.53
C GLY A 268 2.93 -25.42 -13.90
N LYS A 269 1.78 -25.56 -14.56
CA LYS A 269 0.87 -24.45 -14.85
C LYS A 269 0.30 -23.83 -13.58
N GLU A 270 -0.09 -24.64 -12.60
CA GLU A 270 -0.59 -24.14 -11.31
C GLU A 270 0.46 -23.26 -10.62
N VAL A 271 1.70 -23.73 -10.56
CA VAL A 271 2.83 -22.99 -9.96
C VAL A 271 3.06 -21.67 -10.68
N LEU A 272 3.25 -21.67 -12.01
CA LEU A 272 3.48 -20.44 -12.78
C LEU A 272 2.35 -19.42 -12.62
N ARG A 273 1.11 -19.91 -12.56
CA ARG A 273 -0.06 -19.06 -12.34
C ARG A 273 -0.02 -18.40 -10.96
N LYS A 274 0.20 -19.18 -9.91
CA LYS A 274 0.19 -18.71 -8.52
C LYS A 274 1.38 -17.81 -8.19
N SER A 275 2.59 -18.11 -8.69
CA SER A 275 3.81 -17.36 -8.34
C SER A 275 4.14 -16.22 -9.30
N VAL A 276 3.87 -16.38 -10.61
CA VAL A 276 4.32 -15.43 -11.63
C VAL A 276 3.17 -14.64 -12.26
N ALA A 277 2.08 -15.31 -12.64
CA ALA A 277 0.97 -14.63 -13.32
C ALA A 277 0.25 -13.68 -12.36
N MET A 278 -0.14 -14.17 -11.19
CA MET A 278 -0.86 -13.39 -10.18
C MET A 278 -0.05 -12.22 -9.60
N ALA A 279 1.30 -12.28 -9.63
CA ALA A 279 2.15 -11.20 -9.13
C ALA A 279 1.92 -9.87 -9.89
N LEU A 280 1.69 -9.95 -11.21
CA LEU A 280 1.48 -8.79 -12.06
C LEU A 280 0.25 -7.95 -11.65
N PRO A 281 -0.98 -8.50 -11.62
CA PRO A 281 -2.14 -7.74 -11.19
C PRO A 281 -2.11 -7.46 -9.68
N THR A 282 -1.48 -8.32 -8.86
CA THR A 282 -1.40 -8.09 -7.40
C THR A 282 -0.77 -6.73 -7.10
N TYR A 283 0.30 -6.37 -7.80
CA TYR A 283 0.98 -5.09 -7.60
C TYR A 283 0.05 -3.89 -7.81
N THR A 284 -0.75 -3.89 -8.88
CA THR A 284 -1.74 -2.83 -9.12
C THR A 284 -2.92 -2.91 -8.16
N MET A 285 -3.42 -4.11 -7.89
CA MET A 285 -4.56 -4.36 -6.98
C MET A 285 -4.27 -3.95 -5.53
N MET A 286 -2.99 -3.84 -5.14
CA MET A 286 -2.60 -3.32 -3.83
C MET A 286 -2.93 -1.83 -3.64
N CYS A 287 -3.05 -1.06 -4.73
CA CYS A 287 -3.30 0.38 -4.67
C CYS A 287 -4.64 0.79 -5.31
N PHE A 288 -5.09 0.05 -6.33
CA PHE A 288 -6.26 0.41 -7.13
C PHE A 288 -7.27 -0.75 -7.26
N LYS A 289 -8.56 -0.41 -7.32
CA LYS A 289 -9.64 -1.36 -7.61
C LYS A 289 -9.80 -1.48 -9.11
N LEU A 290 -9.46 -2.61 -9.71
CA LEU A 290 -9.60 -2.78 -11.15
C LEU A 290 -11.08 -2.72 -11.59
N PRO A 291 -11.37 -2.21 -12.80
CA PRO A 291 -12.69 -2.32 -13.39
C PRO A 291 -13.11 -3.77 -13.61
N LYS A 292 -14.42 -4.04 -13.57
CA LYS A 292 -14.96 -5.39 -13.78
C LYS A 292 -14.50 -6.03 -15.09
N THR A 293 -14.54 -5.26 -16.18
CA THR A 293 -14.04 -5.67 -17.49
C THR A 293 -12.57 -6.12 -17.44
N THR A 294 -11.73 -5.46 -16.66
CA THR A 294 -10.32 -5.83 -16.50
C THR A 294 -10.17 -7.14 -15.70
N TYR A 295 -10.98 -7.35 -14.66
CA TYR A 295 -11.02 -8.65 -13.96
C TYR A 295 -11.40 -9.78 -14.92
N ASP A 296 -12.45 -9.58 -15.72
CA ASP A 296 -12.94 -10.59 -16.66
C ASP A 296 -11.87 -10.92 -17.69
N GLN A 297 -11.23 -9.90 -18.29
CA GLN A 297 -10.15 -10.08 -19.26
C GLN A 297 -8.94 -10.83 -18.70
N ILE A 298 -8.51 -10.51 -17.46
CA ILE A 298 -7.39 -11.22 -16.82
C ILE A 298 -7.81 -12.66 -16.50
N THR A 299 -9.02 -12.85 -15.97
CA THR A 299 -9.57 -14.16 -15.65
C THR A 299 -9.66 -15.04 -16.88
N SER A 300 -10.14 -14.51 -18.02
CA SER A 300 -10.17 -15.20 -19.30
C SER A 300 -8.79 -15.63 -19.75
N ALA A 301 -7.78 -14.75 -19.69
CA ALA A 301 -6.41 -15.10 -20.08
C ALA A 301 -5.80 -16.21 -19.18
N LEU A 302 -6.10 -16.19 -17.87
CA LEU A 302 -5.66 -17.22 -16.93
C LEU A 302 -6.39 -18.55 -17.15
N ALA A 303 -7.68 -18.51 -17.47
CA ALA A 303 -8.50 -19.68 -17.74
C ALA A 303 -8.08 -20.35 -19.06
N GLU A 304 -7.85 -19.55 -20.10
CA GLU A 304 -7.34 -20.01 -21.39
C GLU A 304 -5.98 -20.70 -21.24
N PHE A 305 -5.05 -20.11 -20.47
CA PHE A 305 -3.77 -20.75 -20.14
C PHE A 305 -3.92 -22.07 -19.38
N TRP A 306 -4.86 -22.12 -18.43
CA TRP A 306 -5.12 -23.31 -17.62
C TRP A 306 -5.63 -24.47 -18.49
N TRP A 307 -6.69 -24.23 -19.26
CA TRP A 307 -7.41 -25.27 -19.98
C TRP A 307 -6.75 -25.69 -21.31
N ARG A 308 -5.90 -24.85 -21.91
CA ARG A 308 -5.21 -25.21 -23.16
C ARG A 308 -4.14 -26.28 -22.96
N SER A 309 -4.34 -27.49 -23.49
CA SER A 309 -3.36 -28.58 -23.42
C SER A 309 -2.33 -28.56 -24.56
N ASN A 310 -2.71 -28.16 -25.78
CA ASN A 310 -1.87 -28.16 -26.99
C ASN A 310 -1.99 -26.86 -27.80
N SER A 311 -0.98 -26.54 -28.61
CA SER A 311 -0.87 -25.31 -29.41
C SER A 311 -1.93 -25.12 -30.50
N LYS A 312 -2.73 -26.14 -30.84
CA LYS A 312 -3.66 -26.14 -31.99
C LYS A 312 -5.16 -26.15 -31.65
N GLY A 313 -5.57 -25.90 -30.40
CA GLY A 313 -7.00 -25.85 -30.06
C GLY A 313 -7.33 -24.99 -28.84
N ASN A 314 -8.57 -24.50 -28.79
CA ASN A 314 -9.14 -23.95 -27.56
C ASN A 314 -9.42 -25.10 -26.61
N GLY A 315 -8.72 -25.13 -25.47
CA GLY A 315 -8.94 -26.15 -24.44
C GLY A 315 -10.36 -26.08 -23.89
N MET A 316 -11.00 -27.23 -23.67
CA MET A 316 -12.36 -27.28 -23.14
C MET A 316 -12.37 -26.88 -21.65
N HIS A 317 -13.28 -25.97 -21.29
CA HIS A 317 -13.44 -25.51 -19.91
C HIS A 317 -14.35 -26.46 -19.12
N TRP A 318 -13.76 -27.46 -18.46
CA TRP A 318 -14.51 -28.52 -17.76
C TRP A 318 -15.22 -28.06 -16.47
N LYS A 319 -14.75 -26.97 -15.86
CA LYS A 319 -15.36 -26.35 -14.67
C LYS A 319 -15.38 -24.84 -14.81
N THR A 320 -16.39 -24.21 -14.22
CA THR A 320 -16.45 -22.75 -14.14
C THR A 320 -15.28 -22.20 -13.32
N TRP A 321 -14.82 -20.98 -13.64
CA TRP A 321 -13.71 -20.36 -12.90
C TRP A 321 -14.04 -20.19 -11.41
N LYS A 322 -15.30 -19.84 -11.09
CA LYS A 322 -15.79 -19.75 -9.70
C LYS A 322 -15.64 -21.08 -8.95
N ALA A 323 -15.92 -22.21 -9.59
CA ALA A 323 -15.71 -23.52 -8.97
C ALA A 323 -14.23 -23.81 -8.71
N LEU A 324 -13.32 -23.41 -9.62
CA LEU A 324 -11.88 -23.55 -9.41
C LEU A 324 -11.35 -22.66 -8.27
N CYS A 325 -12.04 -21.57 -7.95
CA CYS A 325 -11.66 -20.66 -6.87
C CYS A 325 -11.99 -21.17 -5.46
N LYS A 326 -12.79 -22.23 -5.35
CA LYS A 326 -13.09 -22.85 -4.06
C LYS A 326 -11.83 -23.48 -3.43
N PRO A 327 -11.84 -23.68 -2.10
CA PRO A 327 -10.83 -24.47 -1.43
C PRO A 327 -10.65 -25.84 -2.08
N LYS A 328 -9.42 -26.37 -2.04
CA LYS A 328 -9.16 -27.76 -2.45
C LYS A 328 -10.05 -28.75 -1.71
N GLU A 329 -10.28 -28.51 -0.42
CA GLU A 329 -11.16 -29.28 0.47
C GLU A 329 -12.64 -29.25 0.05
N GLU A 330 -13.04 -28.31 -0.79
CA GLU A 330 -14.39 -28.16 -1.36
C GLU A 330 -14.44 -28.49 -2.86
N GLY A 331 -13.41 -29.17 -3.38
CA GLY A 331 -13.33 -29.59 -4.78
C GLY A 331 -12.90 -28.51 -5.79
N GLY A 332 -12.33 -27.40 -5.30
CA GLY A 332 -11.67 -26.38 -6.10
C GLY A 332 -10.14 -26.56 -6.18
N LEU A 333 -9.43 -25.53 -6.63
CA LEU A 333 -7.97 -25.53 -6.81
C LEU A 333 -7.25 -24.39 -6.05
N ASP A 334 -7.96 -23.72 -5.13
CA ASP A 334 -7.52 -22.49 -4.47
C ASP A 334 -7.15 -21.39 -5.49
N PHE A 335 -7.92 -21.31 -6.58
CA PHE A 335 -7.77 -20.20 -7.51
C PHE A 335 -8.33 -18.93 -6.87
N ARG A 336 -7.77 -17.76 -7.21
CA ARG A 336 -8.23 -16.50 -6.61
C ARG A 336 -9.32 -15.90 -7.48
N ASP A 337 -10.44 -15.59 -6.85
CA ASP A 337 -11.37 -14.59 -7.37
C ASP A 337 -10.68 -13.22 -7.31
N LEU A 338 -10.50 -12.59 -8.46
CA LEU A 338 -9.72 -11.36 -8.56
C LEU A 338 -10.40 -10.18 -7.87
N GLU A 339 -11.72 -10.09 -7.92
CA GLU A 339 -12.45 -8.98 -7.31
C GLU A 339 -12.38 -9.08 -5.79
N ALA A 340 -12.69 -10.25 -5.23
CA ALA A 340 -12.58 -10.48 -3.79
C ALA A 340 -11.13 -10.31 -3.29
N TYR A 341 -10.15 -10.77 -4.08
CA TYR A 341 -8.74 -10.61 -3.75
C TYR A 341 -8.26 -9.15 -3.82
N ASN A 342 -8.73 -8.37 -4.79
CA ASN A 342 -8.43 -6.95 -4.89
C ASN A 342 -9.00 -6.19 -3.68
N LEU A 343 -10.25 -6.46 -3.29
CA LEU A 343 -10.86 -5.85 -2.10
C LEU A 343 -10.10 -6.20 -0.82
N ALA A 344 -9.65 -7.45 -0.68
CA ALA A 344 -8.83 -7.86 0.46
C ALA A 344 -7.45 -7.16 0.49
N LEU A 345 -6.84 -6.88 -0.67
CA LEU A 345 -5.58 -6.12 -0.75
C LEU A 345 -5.80 -4.64 -0.39
N LEU A 346 -6.86 -4.02 -0.91
CA LEU A 346 -7.22 -2.63 -0.61
C LEU A 346 -7.61 -2.45 0.86
N GLY A 347 -8.31 -3.43 1.43
CA GLY A 347 -8.64 -3.48 2.84
C GLY A 347 -7.39 -3.47 3.73
N LYS A 348 -6.27 -4.06 3.28
CA LYS A 348 -4.99 -3.98 3.99
C LYS A 348 -4.46 -2.54 4.08
N GLN A 349 -4.67 -1.73 3.04
CA GLN A 349 -4.25 -0.32 3.04
C GLN A 349 -5.12 0.50 4.00
N MET A 350 -6.43 0.27 4.02
CA MET A 350 -7.33 0.90 4.99
C MET A 350 -6.99 0.49 6.44
N TRP A 351 -6.76 -0.81 6.68
CA TRP A 351 -6.32 -1.33 7.98
C TRP A 351 -5.02 -0.67 8.45
N ARG A 352 -4.08 -0.47 7.53
CA ARG A 352 -2.82 0.22 7.82
C ARG A 352 -3.04 1.67 8.23
N MET A 353 -3.95 2.41 7.61
CA MET A 353 -4.30 3.78 8.03
C MET A 353 -4.94 3.82 9.42
N MET A 354 -5.74 2.79 9.77
CA MET A 354 -6.38 2.68 11.08
C MET A 354 -5.37 2.39 12.19
N THR A 355 -4.42 1.49 11.93
CA THR A 355 -3.45 1.01 12.92
C THR A 355 -2.17 1.84 13.00
N ARG A 356 -1.75 2.49 11.90
CA ARG A 356 -0.52 3.30 11.81
C ARG A 356 -0.82 4.75 11.41
N LYS A 357 -1.41 5.48 12.36
CA LYS A 357 -1.92 6.85 12.22
C LYS A 357 -0.83 7.91 11.99
N ASP A 358 0.42 7.58 12.32
CA ASP A 358 1.61 8.43 12.25
C ASP A 358 2.20 8.55 10.84
N THR A 359 1.97 7.55 9.98
CA THR A 359 2.52 7.52 8.63
C THR A 359 2.08 8.72 7.78
N LEU A 360 2.96 9.19 6.88
CA LEU A 360 2.66 10.27 5.94
C LEU A 360 1.35 10.01 5.16
N MET A 361 1.18 8.78 4.65
CA MET A 361 -0.06 8.37 3.98
C MET A 361 -1.28 8.53 4.88
N ALA A 362 -1.25 8.00 6.10
CA ALA A 362 -2.39 8.11 7.02
C ALA A 362 -2.73 9.56 7.34
N ARG A 363 -1.73 10.43 7.58
CA ARG A 363 -1.94 11.86 7.87
C ARG A 363 -2.52 12.62 6.68
N ILE A 364 -2.05 12.34 5.47
CA ILE A 364 -2.56 12.96 4.23
C ILE A 364 -4.02 12.56 3.98
N PHE A 365 -4.32 11.25 4.00
CA PHE A 365 -5.68 10.76 3.76
C PHE A 365 -6.64 11.18 4.87
N ARG A 366 -6.21 11.17 6.13
CA ARG A 366 -7.01 11.67 7.27
C ARG A 366 -7.34 13.14 7.10
N GLY A 367 -6.35 13.97 6.75
CA GLY A 367 -6.53 15.41 6.58
C GLY A 367 -7.55 15.75 5.49
N LYS A 368 -7.63 14.94 4.43
CA LYS A 368 -8.52 15.16 3.28
C LYS A 368 -9.90 14.51 3.40
N TYR A 369 -9.97 13.23 3.79
CA TYR A 369 -11.20 12.43 3.66
C TYR A 369 -11.92 12.17 4.98
N PHE A 370 -11.20 12.08 6.10
CA PHE A 370 -11.78 11.78 7.42
C PHE A 370 -11.13 12.61 8.53
N PRO A 371 -11.23 13.96 8.48
CA PRO A 371 -10.54 14.85 9.43
C PRO A 371 -11.14 14.86 10.84
N LYS A 372 -12.35 14.32 11.01
CA LYS A 372 -13.13 14.29 12.26
C LYS A 372 -13.68 12.89 12.57
N SER A 373 -13.29 11.88 11.80
CA SER A 373 -13.85 10.53 11.89
C SER A 373 -12.78 9.49 11.59
N ASP A 374 -13.16 8.21 11.64
CA ASP A 374 -12.30 7.08 11.30
C ASP A 374 -12.47 6.63 9.85
N PRO A 375 -11.46 5.93 9.27
CA PRO A 375 -11.54 5.38 7.92
C PRO A 375 -12.77 4.51 7.66
N LEU A 376 -13.28 3.82 8.70
CA LEU A 376 -14.50 3.00 8.60
C LEU A 376 -15.77 3.85 8.45
N GLN A 377 -15.79 5.10 8.90
CA GLN A 377 -16.95 5.99 8.83
C GLN A 377 -16.80 7.06 7.74
N ALA A 378 -15.67 7.05 7.03
CA ALA A 378 -15.36 8.03 6.00
C ALA A 378 -16.34 7.90 4.81
N SER A 379 -16.94 9.02 4.40
CA SER A 379 -17.72 9.08 3.17
C SER A 379 -16.79 9.18 1.96
N LEU A 380 -17.28 8.79 0.78
CA LEU A 380 -16.52 8.94 -0.47
C LEU A 380 -16.23 10.42 -0.81
N GLY A 381 -17.15 11.33 -0.47
CA GLY A 381 -17.06 12.75 -0.81
C GLY A 381 -17.42 13.06 -2.26
N SER A 382 -17.34 14.33 -2.65
CA SER A 382 -17.79 14.82 -3.97
C SER A 382 -16.75 14.66 -5.09
N ASN A 383 -15.46 14.80 -4.78
CA ASN A 383 -14.38 14.70 -5.77
C ASN A 383 -13.22 13.82 -5.26
N PRO A 384 -13.47 12.52 -4.99
CA PRO A 384 -12.46 11.60 -4.51
C PRO A 384 -11.40 11.33 -5.59
N SER A 385 -10.16 11.10 -5.17
CA SER A 385 -9.20 10.48 -6.08
C SER A 385 -9.63 9.02 -6.36
N TYR A 386 -9.09 8.45 -7.43
CA TYR A 386 -9.28 7.03 -7.70
C TYR A 386 -8.62 6.11 -6.67
N ALA A 387 -7.48 6.52 -6.09
CA ALA A 387 -6.84 5.80 -4.99
C ALA A 387 -7.76 5.70 -3.78
N TRP A 388 -8.34 6.82 -3.34
CA TRP A 388 -9.30 6.83 -2.23
C TRP A 388 -10.56 6.04 -2.56
N SER A 389 -11.13 6.24 -3.75
CA SER A 389 -12.32 5.50 -4.20
C SER A 389 -12.08 3.99 -4.19
N SER A 390 -10.87 3.56 -4.56
CA SER A 390 -10.46 2.15 -4.53
C SER A 390 -10.38 1.63 -3.11
N ILE A 391 -9.66 2.32 -2.22
CA ILE A 391 -9.51 1.92 -0.82
C ILE A 391 -10.87 1.90 -0.10
N ASN A 392 -11.69 2.94 -0.31
CA ASN A 392 -13.03 3.06 0.28
C ASN A 392 -13.97 1.93 -0.15
N ALA A 393 -13.78 1.32 -1.33
CA ALA A 393 -14.57 0.16 -1.76
C ALA A 393 -14.39 -1.06 -0.83
N ALA A 394 -13.27 -1.17 -0.11
CA ALA A 394 -13.03 -2.21 0.88
C ALA A 394 -13.57 -1.86 2.29
N GLN A 395 -14.18 -0.69 2.48
CA GLN A 395 -14.67 -0.24 3.79
C GLN A 395 -15.71 -1.21 4.39
N ASN A 396 -16.64 -1.70 3.57
CA ASN A 396 -17.68 -2.64 4.04
C ASN A 396 -17.08 -3.98 4.50
N LEU A 397 -16.08 -4.49 3.77
CA LEU A 397 -15.34 -5.69 4.16
C LEU A 397 -14.69 -5.51 5.54
N LEU A 398 -14.09 -4.34 5.79
CA LEU A 398 -13.47 -4.05 7.08
C LEU A 398 -14.49 -3.87 8.20
N LYS A 399 -15.63 -3.21 7.95
CA LYS A 399 -16.71 -3.09 8.95
C LYS A 399 -17.18 -4.45 9.46
N GLN A 400 -17.29 -5.43 8.57
CA GLN A 400 -17.78 -6.77 8.92
C GLN A 400 -16.73 -7.66 9.59
N GLY A 401 -15.44 -7.34 9.49
CA GLY A 401 -14.37 -8.15 10.06
C GLY A 401 -13.54 -7.50 11.16
N THR A 402 -13.79 -6.22 11.45
CA THR A 402 -13.09 -5.48 12.51
C THR A 402 -13.95 -5.42 13.76
N ARG A 403 -13.31 -5.71 14.90
CA ARG A 403 -13.83 -5.46 16.23
C ARG A 403 -13.08 -4.30 16.89
N TYR A 404 -13.81 -3.45 17.60
CA TYR A 404 -13.22 -2.43 18.46
C TYR A 404 -12.78 -3.08 19.78
N VAL A 405 -11.54 -2.84 20.16
CA VAL A 405 -10.99 -3.25 21.45
C VAL A 405 -11.04 -2.02 22.36
N ILE A 406 -11.83 -2.12 23.42
CA ILE A 406 -12.15 -1.00 24.31
C ILE A 406 -10.93 -0.62 25.16
N GLY A 407 -10.47 0.61 24.99
CA GLY A 407 -9.48 1.27 25.82
C GLY A 407 -10.18 2.23 26.78
N ARG A 408 -10.12 3.54 26.48
CA ARG A 408 -10.86 4.60 27.20
C ARG A 408 -12.35 4.63 26.89
N GLY A 409 -12.77 4.13 25.72
CA GLY A 409 -14.18 4.09 25.30
C GLY A 409 -14.75 5.40 24.73
N ASN A 410 -13.97 6.46 24.60
CA ASN A 410 -14.41 7.79 24.16
C ASN A 410 -14.69 7.89 22.65
N HIS A 411 -14.06 7.02 21.84
CA HIS A 411 -14.22 7.01 20.39
C HIS A 411 -15.24 5.96 19.93
N THR A 412 -15.44 4.89 20.70
CA THR A 412 -16.39 3.81 20.38
C THR A 412 -17.82 4.17 20.78
N ARG A 413 -18.76 4.08 19.84
CA ARG A 413 -20.21 4.25 20.12
C ARG A 413 -20.81 2.92 20.57
N ALA A 414 -21.43 2.94 21.75
CA ALA A 414 -21.97 1.76 22.41
C ALA A 414 -22.93 0.97 21.51
N TRP A 415 -23.82 1.66 20.77
CA TRP A 415 -24.91 1.01 20.03
C TRP A 415 -24.66 0.78 18.54
N LYS A 416 -23.60 1.37 17.97
CA LYS A 416 -23.35 1.34 16.52
C LYS A 416 -22.09 0.62 16.11
N ASP A 417 -21.09 0.60 16.98
CA ASP A 417 -19.78 0.05 16.64
C ASP A 417 -19.67 -1.41 17.10
N ASN A 418 -18.90 -2.22 16.37
CA ASN A 418 -18.78 -3.65 16.62
C ASN A 418 -17.73 -3.92 17.71
N TRP A 419 -18.12 -3.89 18.98
CA TRP A 419 -17.19 -4.08 20.10
C TRP A 419 -17.48 -5.30 20.98
N ILE A 420 -18.63 -5.96 20.78
CA ILE A 420 -18.98 -7.20 21.49
C ILE A 420 -18.18 -8.38 20.91
N ASP A 421 -17.60 -9.20 21.79
CA ASP A 421 -16.78 -10.37 21.44
C ASP A 421 -17.60 -11.59 21.02
N THR A 422 -18.45 -11.40 20.01
CA THR A 422 -19.13 -12.48 19.29
C THR A 422 -18.36 -12.83 18.01
N LYS A 423 -18.70 -13.94 17.36
CA LYS A 423 -18.13 -14.33 16.06
C LYS A 423 -19.23 -14.39 14.99
N PRO A 424 -19.37 -13.36 14.13
CA PRO A 424 -18.59 -12.12 14.03
C PRO A 424 -18.92 -11.10 15.14
N ALA A 425 -18.03 -10.13 15.39
CA ALA A 425 -18.34 -9.01 16.27
C ALA A 425 -19.53 -8.20 15.75
N ARG A 426 -20.36 -7.73 16.68
CA ARG A 426 -21.54 -6.91 16.40
C ARG A 426 -21.73 -5.84 17.48
N PRO A 427 -22.63 -4.87 17.26
CA PRO A 427 -23.09 -4.01 18.33
C PRO A 427 -23.92 -4.83 19.34
N PRO A 428 -24.01 -4.35 20.59
CA PRO A 428 -24.85 -4.98 21.61
C PRO A 428 -26.34 -4.82 21.32
N LEU A 429 -27.12 -5.73 21.90
CA LEU A 429 -28.58 -5.75 21.86
C LEU A 429 -29.14 -5.07 23.12
N VAL A 430 -30.11 -4.20 22.90
CA VAL A 430 -30.83 -3.50 23.98
C VAL A 430 -31.71 -4.49 24.74
N ARG A 431 -31.83 -4.32 26.05
CA ARG A 431 -32.80 -5.06 26.87
C ARG A 431 -34.24 -4.72 26.45
N GLN A 432 -35.15 -5.69 26.49
CA GLN A 432 -36.56 -5.47 26.09
C GLN A 432 -37.29 -4.43 26.97
N GLN A 433 -36.93 -4.36 28.26
CA GLN A 433 -37.47 -3.39 29.21
C GLN A 433 -36.29 -2.71 29.91
N VAL A 434 -36.04 -1.45 29.55
CA VAL A 434 -35.00 -0.61 30.16
C VAL A 434 -35.69 0.30 31.18
N PRO A 435 -35.17 0.41 32.42
CA PRO A 435 -35.70 1.37 33.40
C PRO A 435 -35.57 2.81 32.91
N ASP A 436 -36.59 3.65 33.17
CA ASP A 436 -36.67 5.04 32.68
C ASP A 436 -35.41 5.87 33.00
N GLN A 437 -34.78 5.61 34.14
CA GLN A 437 -33.56 6.30 34.57
C GLN A 437 -32.38 6.14 33.60
N TYR A 438 -32.35 5.12 32.74
CA TYR A 438 -31.29 4.87 31.77
C TYR A 438 -31.65 5.21 30.33
N HIS A 439 -32.87 5.71 30.05
CA HIS A 439 -33.28 6.06 28.69
C HIS A 439 -32.39 7.13 28.03
N HIS A 440 -31.76 7.99 28.82
CA HIS A 440 -30.80 8.98 28.30
C HIS A 440 -29.57 8.35 27.63
N LEU A 441 -29.23 7.10 27.97
CA LEU A 441 -28.11 6.35 27.37
C LEU A 441 -28.50 5.60 26.09
N LEU A 442 -29.78 5.59 25.70
CA LEU A 442 -30.30 4.89 24.51
C LEU A 442 -30.27 5.79 23.27
N HIS A 443 -29.14 6.46 23.01
CA HIS A 443 -28.96 7.28 21.83
C HIS A 443 -27.73 6.88 21.01
N ASP A 444 -27.78 7.14 19.71
CA ASP A 444 -26.75 6.72 18.74
C ASP A 444 -25.31 7.20 19.05
N ASN A 445 -25.18 8.25 19.87
CA ASN A 445 -23.90 8.87 20.21
C ASN A 445 -23.32 8.42 21.55
N THR A 446 -24.00 7.52 22.29
CA THR A 446 -23.57 7.08 23.62
C THR A 446 -22.21 6.43 23.48
N LYS A 447 -21.26 6.89 24.27
CA LYS A 447 -19.89 6.39 24.25
C LYS A 447 -19.74 5.23 25.21
N VAL A 448 -18.83 4.31 24.88
CA VAL A 448 -18.52 3.19 25.78
C VAL A 448 -17.93 3.69 27.09
N GLU A 449 -17.26 4.85 27.10
CA GLU A 449 -16.74 5.47 28.32
C GLU A 449 -17.81 5.74 29.39
N GLU A 450 -19.04 6.03 28.97
CA GLU A 450 -20.18 6.29 29.87
C GLU A 450 -20.65 5.03 30.62
N LEU A 451 -20.22 3.85 30.14
CA LEU A 451 -20.51 2.54 30.74
C LEU A 451 -19.39 2.07 31.67
N LEU A 452 -18.31 2.83 31.80
CA LEU A 452 -17.11 2.45 32.55
C LEU A 452 -16.99 3.20 33.89
N VAL A 453 -16.38 2.55 34.86
CA VAL A 453 -16.03 3.08 36.19
C VAL A 453 -14.55 2.85 36.49
N ASN A 454 -14.07 3.36 37.62
CA ASN A 454 -12.69 3.15 38.11
C ASN A 454 -11.61 3.50 37.06
N ASN A 455 -11.67 4.74 36.56
CA ASN A 455 -10.79 5.23 35.49
C ASN A 455 -10.80 4.35 34.24
N GLY A 456 -11.98 3.85 33.85
CA GLY A 456 -12.14 3.09 32.61
C GLY A 456 -11.67 1.65 32.67
N ARG A 457 -11.39 1.08 33.85
CA ARG A 457 -10.87 -0.30 33.99
C ARG A 457 -11.95 -1.35 34.29
N GLU A 458 -13.09 -0.90 34.77
CA GLU A 458 -14.20 -1.77 35.16
C GLU A 458 -15.48 -1.26 34.52
N TRP A 459 -16.42 -2.18 34.29
CA TRP A 459 -17.74 -1.84 33.80
C TRP A 459 -18.64 -1.42 34.96
N ASN A 460 -19.53 -0.46 34.73
CA ASN A 460 -20.63 -0.22 35.65
C ASN A 460 -21.62 -1.39 35.53
N THR A 461 -21.50 -2.37 36.42
CA THR A 461 -22.31 -3.59 36.43
C THR A 461 -23.82 -3.28 36.46
N GLU A 462 -24.24 -2.27 37.22
CA GLU A 462 -25.64 -1.88 37.32
C GLU A 462 -26.19 -1.34 35.99
N ILE A 463 -25.42 -0.48 35.31
CA ILE A 463 -25.79 0.02 33.98
C ILE A 463 -25.80 -1.13 32.97
N VAL A 464 -24.76 -1.97 32.96
CA VAL A 464 -24.63 -3.07 31.98
C VAL A 464 -25.80 -4.04 32.09
N GLN A 465 -26.17 -4.46 33.30
CA GLN A 465 -27.25 -5.43 33.51
C GLN A 465 -28.64 -4.85 33.20
N ASN A 466 -28.84 -3.55 33.36
CA ASN A 466 -30.14 -2.89 33.12
C ASN A 466 -30.32 -2.39 31.68
N LEU A 467 -29.24 -2.19 30.94
CA LEU A 467 -29.25 -1.60 29.60
C LEU A 467 -29.15 -2.64 28.47
N PHE A 468 -28.35 -3.70 28.67
CA PHE A 468 -28.09 -4.72 27.65
C PHE A 468 -28.92 -5.99 27.86
N SER A 469 -29.07 -6.79 26.79
CA SER A 469 -29.62 -8.15 26.91
C SER A 469 -28.77 -8.97 27.90
N ARG A 470 -29.38 -9.96 28.57
CA ARG A 470 -28.67 -10.80 29.55
C ARG A 470 -27.42 -11.45 28.96
N GLU A 471 -27.53 -11.98 27.74
CA GLU A 471 -26.42 -12.61 27.03
C GLU A 471 -25.28 -11.62 26.75
N ASP A 472 -25.61 -10.40 26.28
CA ASP A 472 -24.60 -9.39 25.98
C ASP A 472 -23.98 -8.81 27.25
N GLY A 473 -24.75 -8.64 28.32
CA GLY A 473 -24.24 -8.21 29.62
C GLY A 473 -23.16 -9.14 30.15
N GLU A 474 -23.38 -10.46 30.09
CA GLU A 474 -22.38 -11.47 30.49
C GLU A 474 -21.12 -11.43 29.63
N ILE A 475 -21.24 -11.12 28.33
CA ILE A 475 -20.09 -10.95 27.43
C ILE A 475 -19.34 -9.67 27.78
N ILE A 476 -20.05 -8.55 27.99
CA ILE A 476 -19.48 -7.24 28.32
C ILE A 476 -18.66 -7.33 29.61
N GLU A 477 -19.21 -7.93 30.66
CA GLU A 477 -18.51 -8.08 31.96
C GLU A 477 -17.20 -8.89 31.85
N ARG A 478 -17.06 -9.77 30.85
CA ARG A 478 -15.83 -10.52 30.56
C ARG A 478 -14.80 -9.70 29.80
N ILE A 479 -15.21 -8.67 29.06
CA ILE A 479 -14.28 -7.76 28.38
C ILE A 479 -13.52 -6.99 29.45
N ARG A 480 -12.19 -6.97 29.37
CA ARG A 480 -11.34 -6.14 30.23
C ARG A 480 -10.91 -4.89 29.46
N PRO A 481 -11.48 -3.71 29.76
CA PRO A 481 -11.07 -2.47 29.12
C PRO A 481 -9.61 -2.13 29.44
N GLY A 482 -8.91 -1.50 28.52
CA GLY A 482 -7.50 -1.10 28.72
C GLY A 482 -7.29 0.00 29.77
N GLY A 483 -8.35 0.74 30.11
CA GLY A 483 -8.32 1.82 31.08
C GLY A 483 -8.13 3.21 30.48
N GLY A 484 -8.28 4.23 31.33
CA GLY A 484 -8.24 5.65 31.02
C GLY A 484 -6.92 6.19 30.48
N PHE A 485 -5.90 5.34 30.29
CA PHE A 485 -4.61 5.72 29.67
C PHE A 485 -4.41 5.13 28.28
N THR A 486 -5.21 4.16 27.86
CA THR A 486 -5.05 3.44 26.59
C THR A 486 -6.16 3.80 25.62
N GLU A 487 -5.82 4.28 24.42
CA GLU A 487 -6.82 4.58 23.39
C GLU A 487 -7.51 3.31 22.87
N ASP A 488 -8.75 3.48 22.38
CA ASP A 488 -9.46 2.42 21.67
C ASP A 488 -8.66 1.96 20.44
N SER A 489 -8.68 0.65 20.20
CA SER A 489 -7.92 0.02 19.13
C SER A 489 -8.78 -0.93 18.30
N PHE A 490 -8.18 -1.52 17.26
CA PHE A 490 -8.88 -2.41 16.32
C PHE A 490 -8.27 -3.81 16.37
N SER A 491 -9.12 -4.83 16.37
CA SER A 491 -8.75 -6.24 16.23
C SER A 491 -9.45 -6.84 15.01
N TRP A 492 -8.73 -7.66 14.26
CA TRP A 492 -9.28 -8.41 13.13
C TRP A 492 -9.73 -9.80 13.58
N ASP A 493 -11.04 -10.03 13.64
CA ASP A 493 -11.64 -11.22 14.27
C ASP A 493 -11.33 -12.53 13.54
N PHE A 494 -10.94 -12.45 12.27
CA PHE A 494 -10.61 -13.63 11.45
C PHE A 494 -9.12 -14.02 11.55
N SER A 495 -8.43 -13.55 12.59
CA SER A 495 -7.04 -13.88 12.91
C SER A 495 -6.86 -14.09 14.41
N ARG A 496 -6.01 -15.05 14.81
CA ARG A 496 -5.78 -15.35 16.23
C ARG A 496 -5.04 -14.25 16.98
N ASN A 497 -4.20 -13.48 16.28
CA ASN A 497 -3.42 -12.39 16.83
C ASN A 497 -4.08 -11.01 16.63
N GLY A 498 -5.30 -10.96 16.11
CA GLY A 498 -6.00 -9.71 15.80
C GLY A 498 -5.41 -8.92 14.62
N GLU A 499 -4.44 -9.47 13.89
CA GLU A 499 -3.83 -8.81 12.74
C GLU A 499 -4.55 -9.13 11.42
N TYR A 500 -4.80 -8.08 10.64
CA TYR A 500 -5.35 -8.23 9.31
C TYR A 500 -4.40 -9.02 8.38
N THR A 501 -4.92 -10.12 7.83
CA THR A 501 -4.25 -10.84 6.74
C THR A 501 -5.11 -10.83 5.48
N VAL A 502 -4.49 -10.61 4.33
CA VAL A 502 -5.18 -10.64 3.01
C VAL A 502 -5.86 -11.98 2.80
N LYS A 503 -5.29 -13.09 3.30
CA LYS A 503 -5.89 -14.42 3.22
C LYS A 503 -7.22 -14.47 3.97
N SER A 504 -7.25 -14.02 5.23
CA SER A 504 -8.48 -14.05 6.04
C SER A 504 -9.56 -13.11 5.49
N ALA A 505 -9.18 -11.91 5.06
CA ALA A 505 -10.12 -10.95 4.47
C ALA A 505 -10.66 -11.40 3.11
N TYR A 506 -9.84 -12.08 2.31
CA TYR A 506 -10.29 -12.70 1.06
C TYR A 506 -11.42 -13.70 1.32
N TRP A 507 -11.23 -14.61 2.28
CA TRP A 507 -12.25 -15.61 2.60
C TRP A 507 -13.52 -15.00 3.19
N LEU A 508 -13.39 -13.99 4.03
CA LEU A 508 -14.55 -13.21 4.50
C LEU A 508 -15.31 -12.58 3.31
N GLN A 509 -14.59 -11.98 2.36
CA GLN A 509 -15.22 -11.39 1.17
C GLN A 509 -15.94 -12.43 0.31
N ILE A 510 -15.38 -13.62 0.15
CA ILE A 510 -16.05 -14.75 -0.54
C ILE A 510 -17.31 -15.17 0.21
N GLN A 511 -17.27 -15.26 1.53
CA GLN A 511 -18.45 -15.58 2.34
C GLN A 511 -19.56 -14.53 2.19
N ILE A 512 -19.20 -13.25 2.20
CA ILE A 512 -20.14 -12.14 1.97
C ILE A 512 -20.81 -12.27 0.61
N GLN A 513 -20.02 -12.50 -0.45
CA GLN A 513 -20.54 -12.67 -1.82
C GLN A 513 -21.45 -13.89 -1.94
N ASN A 514 -21.11 -15.00 -1.29
CA ASN A 514 -21.92 -16.22 -1.32
C ASN A 514 -23.26 -16.04 -0.58
N ARG A 515 -23.28 -15.36 0.57
CA ARG A 515 -24.52 -15.03 1.31
C ARG A 515 -25.49 -14.19 0.49
N SER A 516 -24.97 -13.26 -0.33
CA SER A 516 -25.80 -12.46 -1.23
C SER A 516 -26.37 -13.24 -2.42
N CYS A 517 -25.84 -14.44 -2.70
CA CYS A 517 -26.20 -15.24 -3.87
C CYS A 517 -26.99 -16.51 -3.51
N SER A 518 -27.13 -16.84 -2.22
CA SER A 518 -27.79 -18.06 -1.75
C SER A 518 -29.29 -17.86 -1.56
N SER A 519 -30.05 -18.31 -2.56
CA SER A 519 -31.49 -18.59 -2.49
C SER A 519 -31.85 -20.01 -3.00
N GLN A 520 -30.89 -20.93 -3.06
CA GLN A 520 -31.16 -22.34 -3.40
C GLN A 520 -30.46 -23.28 -2.41
N GLU A 521 -31.27 -23.96 -1.59
CA GLU A 521 -30.85 -25.12 -0.81
C GLU A 521 -30.48 -26.26 -1.76
N VAL A 522 -29.26 -26.78 -1.64
CA VAL A 522 -28.81 -27.94 -2.42
C VAL A 522 -29.07 -29.19 -1.58
N LEU A 523 -29.99 -30.04 -2.03
CA LEU A 523 -30.47 -31.27 -1.38
C LEU A 523 -29.51 -32.48 -1.49
N ASN A 524 -28.32 -32.32 -2.08
CA ASN A 524 -27.38 -33.42 -2.32
C ASN A 524 -26.35 -33.56 -1.18
N PRO A 525 -25.89 -34.78 -0.86
CA PRO A 525 -24.84 -35.00 0.15
C PRO A 525 -23.52 -34.32 -0.28
N SER A 526 -22.83 -33.72 0.69
CA SER A 526 -21.59 -33.00 0.42
C SER A 526 -20.46 -33.96 0.02
N LEU A 527 -19.81 -33.66 -1.12
CA LEU A 527 -18.62 -34.38 -1.59
C LEU A 527 -17.32 -33.89 -0.92
N ASN A 528 -17.40 -32.90 -0.01
CA ASN A 528 -16.22 -32.32 0.65
C ASN A 528 -15.35 -33.35 1.39
N PRO A 529 -15.90 -34.35 2.11
CA PRO A 529 -15.08 -35.37 2.76
C PRO A 529 -14.23 -36.18 1.76
N LEU A 530 -14.78 -36.46 0.57
CA LEU A 530 -14.05 -37.17 -0.49
C LEU A 530 -12.92 -36.31 -1.05
N PHE A 531 -13.15 -35.02 -1.30
CA PHE A 531 -12.09 -34.11 -1.74
C PHE A 531 -10.98 -33.97 -0.70
N GLN A 532 -11.32 -33.89 0.60
CA GLN A 532 -10.33 -33.85 1.67
C GLN A 532 -9.47 -35.12 1.72
N MET A 533 -10.06 -36.29 1.46
CA MET A 533 -9.30 -37.54 1.37
C MET A 533 -8.38 -37.54 0.15
N LEU A 534 -8.89 -37.11 -1.01
CA LEU A 534 -8.16 -37.06 -2.28
C LEU A 534 -6.89 -36.20 -2.19
N TRP A 535 -6.98 -35.01 -1.60
CA TRP A 535 -5.81 -34.12 -1.44
C TRP A 535 -4.81 -34.58 -0.37
N LYS A 536 -5.19 -35.52 0.50
CA LYS A 536 -4.29 -36.15 1.48
C LYS A 536 -3.58 -37.39 0.94
N THR A 537 -3.93 -37.86 -0.27
CA THR A 537 -3.27 -39.03 -0.87
C THR A 537 -1.80 -38.73 -1.17
N GLU A 538 -0.90 -39.64 -0.80
CA GLU A 538 0.52 -39.56 -1.16
C GLU A 538 0.68 -39.87 -2.65
N GLY A 539 0.90 -38.84 -3.46
CA GLY A 539 1.03 -38.98 -4.90
C GLY A 539 1.49 -37.69 -5.57
N SER A 540 1.96 -37.78 -6.82
CA SER A 540 2.37 -36.59 -7.56
C SER A 540 1.18 -35.64 -7.78
N PRO A 541 1.36 -34.31 -7.73
CA PRO A 541 0.27 -33.34 -7.96
C PRO A 541 -0.46 -33.55 -9.29
N LYS A 542 0.24 -34.10 -10.30
CA LYS A 542 -0.35 -34.44 -11.59
C LYS A 542 -1.48 -35.48 -11.48
N VAL A 543 -1.34 -36.45 -10.57
CA VAL A 543 -2.35 -37.49 -10.30
C VAL A 543 -3.50 -36.92 -9.47
N GLN A 544 -3.19 -36.10 -8.46
CA GLN A 544 -4.21 -35.43 -7.63
C GLN A 544 -5.07 -34.41 -8.40
N HIS A 545 -4.58 -33.86 -9.52
CA HIS A 545 -5.38 -33.02 -10.41
C HIS A 545 -6.25 -33.79 -11.39
N PHE A 546 -5.94 -35.07 -11.61
CA PHE A 546 -6.64 -35.93 -12.57
C PHE A 546 -7.81 -36.67 -11.91
N LEU A 547 -7.60 -37.13 -10.67
CA LEU A 547 -8.62 -37.65 -9.76
C LEU A 547 -9.52 -36.51 -9.26
#